data_AF-A0A914ZFK6-F1
#
_entry.id   AF-A0A914ZFK6-F1
#
_cell.length_a   1.000
_cell.length_b   1.000
_cell.length_c   1.000
_cell.angle_alpha   90.00
_cell.angle_beta   90.00
_cell.angle_gamma   90.00
#
_symmetry.space_group_name_H-M   'P 1'
#
loop_
_entity.id
_entity.type
_entity.pdbx_description
1 polymer ?
#
loop_
_entity_poly.entity_id
_entity_poly.type
_entity_poly.pdbx_seq_one_letter_code
_entity_poly.pdbx_strand_id
1 'polypeptide(L)'
;RRGCSGCSMERAMLHGWSPPANAYTSEVNRSLMQFLKKQTMKNLSLGILSKRKKETRISGLHFVPVIDGDFLPEPIAELRKKTPKKVCMIGTTEYEGLLFAAMAKGVLV
;
A
#
# COMPACT_ATOMS: atom_id res chain seq x y z
N ARG A 1 -13.90 3.35 6.36
CA ARG A 1 -12.67 3.32 5.54
C ARG A 1 -11.99 1.96 5.77
N ARG A 2 -11.83 1.11 4.75
CA ARG A 2 -11.07 -0.14 4.89
C ARG A 2 -9.58 0.17 4.73
N GLY A 3 -8.78 -0.03 5.78
CA GLY A 3 -7.33 0.19 5.77
C GLY A 3 -6.57 -0.88 4.95
N CYS A 4 -5.25 -0.72 4.81
CA CYS A 4 -4.36 -1.69 4.11
C CYS A 4 -4.47 -3.12 4.65
N SER A 5 -4.84 -3.28 5.92
CA SER A 5 -4.92 -4.57 6.60
C SER A 5 -5.85 -5.57 5.90
N GLY A 6 -6.94 -5.08 5.27
CA GLY A 6 -7.89 -5.94 4.56
C GLY A 6 -7.28 -6.67 3.36
N CYS A 7 -6.55 -5.95 2.49
CA CYS A 7 -5.95 -6.54 1.29
C CYS A 7 -4.83 -7.54 1.62
N SER A 8 -4.04 -7.26 2.66
CA SER A 8 -2.96 -8.16 3.10
C SER A 8 -3.49 -9.48 3.65
N MET A 9 -4.57 -9.41 4.46
CA MET A 9 -5.22 -10.60 5.00
C MET A 9 -5.87 -11.44 3.89
N GLU A 10 -6.63 -10.81 2.98
CA GLU A 10 -7.27 -11.52 1.87
C GLU A 10 -6.23 -12.26 1.00
N ARG A 11 -5.09 -11.62 0.72
CA ARG A 11 -4.00 -12.24 -0.03
C ARG A 11 -3.35 -13.38 0.74
N ALA A 12 -3.11 -13.22 2.04
CA ALA A 12 -2.55 -14.29 2.85
C ALA A 12 -3.47 -15.51 2.91
N MET A 13 -4.79 -15.29 3.02
CA MET A 13 -5.79 -16.36 3.01
C MET A 13 -5.81 -17.13 1.68
N LEU A 14 -5.66 -16.44 0.55
CA LEU A 14 -5.52 -17.09 -0.76
C LEU A 14 -4.30 -18.03 -0.82
N HIS A 15 -3.26 -17.74 -0.04
CA HIS A 15 -2.03 -18.53 0.02
C HIS A 15 -2.01 -19.53 1.20
N GLY A 16 -3.16 -19.79 1.83
CA GLY A 16 -3.32 -20.83 2.84
C GLY A 16 -3.12 -20.38 4.29
N TRP A 17 -3.08 -19.08 4.56
CA TRP A 17 -3.09 -18.57 5.93
C TRP A 17 -4.52 -18.53 6.49
N SER A 18 -4.72 -19.00 7.72
CA SER A 18 -5.97 -18.84 8.46
C SER A 18 -5.76 -17.93 9.68
N PRO A 19 -6.66 -16.97 9.93
CA PRO A 19 -6.59 -16.16 11.14
C PRO A 19 -6.87 -17.04 12.38
N PRO A 20 -6.14 -16.85 13.48
CA PRO A 20 -6.40 -17.58 14.73
C PRO A 20 -7.80 -17.23 15.28
N ALA A 21 -8.55 -18.26 15.71
CA ALA A 21 -9.90 -18.09 16.22
C ALA A 21 -9.90 -17.34 17.56
N ASN A 22 -10.83 -16.40 17.72
CA ASN A 22 -11.02 -15.61 18.95
C ASN A 22 -9.77 -14.84 19.45
N ALA A 23 -8.84 -14.54 18.54
CA ALA A 23 -7.58 -13.90 18.87
C ALA A 23 -7.68 -12.36 18.87
N TYR A 24 -6.84 -11.72 19.69
CA TYR A 24 -6.76 -10.26 19.71
C TYR A 24 -6.08 -9.73 18.43
N THR A 25 -6.34 -8.49 18.05
CA THR A 25 -5.78 -7.87 16.82
C THR A 25 -4.24 -7.99 16.74
N SER A 26 -3.55 -7.86 17.87
CA SER A 26 -2.09 -8.01 17.96
C SER A 26 -1.62 -9.42 17.60
N GLU A 27 -2.35 -10.44 18.03
CA GLU A 27 -2.05 -11.85 17.76
C GLU A 27 -2.33 -12.22 16.31
N VAL A 28 -3.44 -11.71 15.75
CA VAL A 28 -3.76 -11.84 14.33
C VAL A 28 -2.65 -11.20 13.48
N ASN A 29 -2.22 -9.97 13.83
CA ASN A 29 -1.15 -9.27 13.14
C ASN A 29 0.18 -10.04 13.22
N ARG A 30 0.52 -10.58 14.40
CA ARG A 30 1.74 -11.38 14.59
C ARG A 30 1.72 -12.65 13.74
N SER A 31 0.62 -13.39 13.76
CA SER A 31 0.42 -14.60 12.95
C SER A 31 0.52 -14.30 11.45
N LEU A 32 -0.16 -13.25 11.00
CA LEU A 32 -0.11 -12.79 9.62
C LEU A 32 1.32 -12.44 9.20
N MET A 33 2.05 -11.69 10.01
CA MET A 33 3.43 -11.30 9.72
C MET A 33 4.37 -12.51 9.67
N GLN A 34 4.21 -13.49 10.57
CA GLN A 34 5.01 -14.71 10.55
C GLN A 34 4.77 -15.52 9.27
N PHE A 35 3.53 -15.54 8.77
CA PHE A 35 3.19 -16.17 7.51
C PHE A 35 3.78 -15.41 6.30
N LEU A 36 3.57 -14.09 6.23
CA LEU A 36 4.03 -13.25 5.12
C LEU A 36 5.55 -13.29 4.96
N LYS A 37 6.32 -13.31 6.07
CA LYS A 37 7.78 -13.43 6.05
C LYS A 37 8.30 -14.72 5.41
N LYS A 38 7.49 -15.78 5.33
CA LYS A 38 7.85 -17.05 4.71
C LYS A 38 7.50 -17.12 3.22
N GLN A 39 6.79 -16.13 2.69
CA GLN A 39 6.34 -16.13 1.30
C GLN A 39 7.49 -15.77 0.36
N THR A 40 7.45 -16.36 -0.84
CA THR A 40 8.37 -15.98 -1.91
C THR A 40 7.99 -14.63 -2.49
N MET A 41 8.95 -13.95 -3.12
CA MET A 41 8.73 -12.65 -3.76
C MET A 41 7.59 -12.67 -4.78
N LYS A 42 7.42 -13.78 -5.51
CA LYS A 42 6.34 -13.94 -6.50
C LYS A 42 4.95 -13.91 -5.88
N ASN A 43 4.80 -14.38 -4.64
CA ASN A 43 3.52 -14.40 -3.94
C ASN A 43 3.20 -13.02 -3.33
N LEU A 44 4.23 -12.28 -2.94
CA LEU A 44 4.14 -10.95 -2.34
C LEU A 44 4.06 -9.82 -3.36
N SER A 45 4.60 -10.02 -4.57
CA SER A 45 4.62 -9.00 -5.61
C SER A 45 3.20 -8.61 -6.01
N LEU A 46 2.88 -7.34 -5.84
CA LEU A 46 1.72 -6.71 -6.45
C LEU A 46 2.24 -5.77 -7.54
N GLY A 47 1.73 -5.94 -8.76
CA GLY A 47 2.01 -5.00 -9.83
C GLY A 47 1.32 -3.66 -9.58
N ILE A 48 1.86 -2.60 -10.16
CA ILE A 48 1.21 -1.27 -10.24
C ILE A 48 -0.16 -1.38 -10.94
N LEU A 49 -0.30 -2.35 -11.84
CA LEU A 49 -1.47 -2.69 -12.62
C LEU A 49 -2.24 -3.88 -12.04
N SER A 50 -2.69 -3.77 -10.79
CA SER A 50 -3.48 -4.84 -10.16
C SER A 50 -4.81 -5.01 -10.90
N LYS A 51 -5.06 -6.18 -11.51
CA LYS A 51 -6.29 -6.54 -12.28
C LYS A 51 -7.59 -6.57 -11.46
N ARG A 52 -7.58 -6.11 -10.19
CA ARG A 52 -8.72 -6.27 -9.28
C ARG A 52 -9.68 -5.06 -9.35
N LYS A 53 -10.97 -5.39 -9.42
CA LYS A 53 -12.10 -4.45 -9.45
C LYS A 53 -12.04 -3.46 -8.27
N LYS A 54 -12.04 -2.17 -8.62
CA LYS A 54 -12.50 -1.03 -7.82
C LYS A 54 -11.78 -0.86 -6.47
N GLU A 55 -10.49 -0.50 -6.53
CA GLU A 55 -9.81 0.08 -5.37
C GLU A 55 -10.41 1.46 -5.06
N THR A 56 -10.73 1.72 -3.80
CA THR A 56 -11.41 2.97 -3.35
C THR A 56 -10.45 4.08 -2.96
N ARG A 57 -9.13 3.83 -3.11
CA ARG A 57 -8.08 4.80 -2.82
C ARG A 57 -7.86 5.69 -4.04
N ILE A 58 -7.71 6.99 -3.77
CA ILE A 58 -7.43 8.02 -4.78
C ILE A 58 -6.17 7.67 -5.60
N SER A 59 -5.18 7.00 -4.99
CA SER A 59 -3.92 6.62 -5.65
C SER A 59 -3.92 5.24 -6.32
N GLY A 60 -4.90 4.36 -6.05
CA GLY A 60 -4.92 2.99 -6.58
C GLY A 60 -3.80 2.06 -6.09
N LEU A 61 -2.89 2.52 -5.21
CA LEU A 61 -1.74 1.74 -4.73
C LEU A 61 -2.03 1.03 -3.40
N HIS A 62 -1.65 -0.26 -3.33
CA HIS A 62 -1.83 -1.09 -2.14
C HIS A 62 -0.80 -0.78 -1.04
N PHE A 63 0.47 -0.60 -1.42
CA PHE A 63 1.57 -0.31 -0.52
C PHE A 63 2.09 1.11 -0.76
N VAL A 64 1.95 1.95 0.25
CA VAL A 64 2.42 3.34 0.27
C VAL A 64 3.04 3.60 1.65
N PRO A 65 3.92 4.62 1.79
CA PRO A 65 4.44 5.00 3.10
C PRO A 65 3.33 5.24 4.12
N VAL A 66 3.58 4.84 5.37
CA VAL A 66 2.67 5.02 6.51
C VAL A 66 3.34 5.89 7.56
N ILE A 67 2.55 6.67 8.30
CA ILE A 67 3.02 7.40 9.47
C ILE A 67 3.18 6.38 10.60
N ASP A 68 4.41 6.08 10.99
CA ASP A 68 4.76 4.99 11.92
C ASP A 68 5.20 5.47 13.30
N GLY A 69 5.42 6.78 13.48
CA GLY A 69 5.89 7.35 14.75
C GLY A 69 7.40 7.31 14.93
N ASP A 70 8.15 6.74 13.98
CA ASP A 70 9.61 6.59 14.01
C ASP A 70 10.24 7.20 12.76
N PHE A 71 10.16 6.52 11.61
CA PHE A 71 10.68 7.04 10.34
C PHE A 71 9.86 8.22 9.81
N LEU A 72 8.53 8.09 9.82
CA LEU A 72 7.57 9.17 9.59
C LEU A 72 6.85 9.44 10.92
N PRO A 73 7.39 10.33 11.78
CA PRO A 73 6.86 10.50 13.13
C PRO A 73 5.51 11.22 13.16
N GLU A 74 5.19 12.00 12.14
CA GLU A 74 3.95 12.79 12.04
C GLU A 74 3.59 13.06 10.56
N PRO A 75 2.41 13.66 10.26
CA PRO A 75 2.04 14.00 8.91
C PRO A 75 3.05 14.92 8.20
N ILE A 76 3.27 14.70 6.90
CA ILE A 76 4.22 15.47 6.07
C ILE A 76 3.98 16.99 6.17
N ALA A 77 2.72 17.42 6.32
CA ALA A 77 2.39 18.83 6.47
C ALA A 77 2.99 19.46 7.75
N GLU A 78 3.02 18.71 8.86
CA GLU A 78 3.61 19.17 10.12
C GLU A 78 5.14 19.12 10.08
N LEU A 79 5.71 18.06 9.50
CA LEU A 79 7.15 17.96 9.27
C LEU A 79 7.71 19.13 8.46
N ARG A 80 6.97 19.58 7.43
CA ARG A 80 7.35 20.72 6.59
C ARG A 80 7.41 22.05 7.35
N LYS A 81 6.64 22.20 8.43
CA LYS A 81 6.68 23.42 9.27
C LYS A 81 7.93 23.45 10.14
N LYS A 82 8.40 22.29 10.58
CA LYS A 82 9.56 22.13 11.49
C LYS A 82 10.89 22.07 10.77
N THR A 83 10.89 21.73 9.48
CA THR A 83 12.12 21.49 8.71
C THR A 83 12.60 22.80 8.04
N PRO A 84 13.91 23.11 8.08
CA PRO A 84 14.45 24.23 7.31
C PRO A 84 14.20 24.02 5.80
N LYS A 85 13.83 25.09 5.10
CA LYS A 85 13.62 25.05 3.65
C LYS A 85 14.94 24.69 2.97
N LYS A 86 14.91 23.69 2.09
CA LYS A 86 16.05 23.29 1.25
C LYS A 86 15.85 23.85 -0.16
N VAL A 87 16.93 24.24 -0.81
CA VAL A 87 16.91 24.54 -2.24
C VAL A 87 16.62 23.24 -2.98
N CYS A 88 15.50 23.18 -3.67
CA CYS A 88 15.07 22.01 -4.44
C CYS A 88 14.65 22.43 -5.84
N MET A 89 15.07 21.63 -6.83
CA MET A 89 14.55 21.72 -8.19
C MET A 89 13.35 20.76 -8.29
N ILE A 90 12.18 21.30 -8.62
CA ILE A 90 10.93 20.54 -8.77
C ILE A 90 10.30 20.90 -10.12
N GLY A 91 9.52 19.99 -10.66
CA GLY A 91 8.78 20.17 -11.90
C GLY A 91 7.82 19.01 -12.11
N THR A 92 6.86 19.23 -13.00
CA THR A 92 5.94 18.19 -13.46
C THR A 92 5.95 18.17 -14.99
N THR A 93 5.64 17.03 -15.61
CA THR A 93 5.42 16.99 -17.06
C THR A 93 4.00 17.48 -17.42
N GLU A 94 3.83 18.03 -18.62
CA GLU A 94 2.52 18.53 -19.10
C GLU A 94 1.44 17.43 -19.07
N TYR A 95 1.84 16.18 -19.22
CA TYR A 95 0.96 15.03 -19.39
C TYR A 95 1.24 13.88 -18.41
N GLU A 96 1.61 14.16 -17.15
CA GLU A 96 1.91 13.10 -16.14
C GLU A 96 0.79 12.08 -15.95
N GLY A 97 -0.46 12.53 -16.11
CA GLY A 97 -1.65 11.69 -15.95
C GLY A 97 -1.88 10.68 -17.08
N LEU A 98 -1.23 10.82 -18.25
CA LEU A 98 -1.49 9.95 -19.39
C LEU A 98 -1.21 8.48 -19.11
N LEU A 99 -0.16 8.20 -18.31
CA LEU A 99 0.16 6.83 -17.89
C LEU A 99 -1.05 6.21 -17.16
N PHE A 100 -1.61 6.91 -16.17
CA PHE A 100 -2.75 6.42 -15.39
C PHE A 100 -4.05 6.35 -16.20
N ALA A 101 -4.27 7.31 -17.10
CA ALA A 101 -5.43 7.32 -17.99
C ALA A 101 -5.41 6.16 -18.99
N ALA A 102 -4.24 5.82 -19.55
CA ALA A 102 -4.08 4.67 -20.44
C ALA A 102 -4.30 3.35 -19.68
N MET A 103 -3.74 3.23 -18.48
CA MET A 103 -3.90 2.06 -17.63
C MET A 103 -5.34 1.82 -17.17
N ALA A 104 -6.12 2.88 -16.91
CA ALA A 104 -7.54 2.77 -16.57
C ALA A 104 -8.42 2.27 -17.73
N LYS A 105 -7.97 2.48 -18.99
CA LYS A 105 -8.69 2.08 -20.21
C LYS A 105 -8.38 0.65 -20.65
N GLY A 106 -7.43 -0.05 -20.02
CA GLY A 106 -6.97 -1.41 -20.36
C GLY A 106 -7.91 -2.56 -20.00
N VAL A 107 -9.21 -2.44 -20.31
CA VAL A 107 -10.04 -3.59 -20.70
C VAL A 107 -9.98 -3.59 -22.24
N LEU A 108 -9.35 -4.61 -22.84
CA LEU A 108 -8.93 -4.78 -24.25
C LEU A 108 -7.44 -4.43 -24.51
N VAL A 109 -6.56 -5.43 -24.35
CA VAL A 109 -6.04 -6.27 -25.46
C VAL A 109 -5.91 -7.70 -24.91
#